data_AF-U6D555-F1
#
_entry.id   AF-U6D555-F1
#
_cell.length_a   1.000
_cell.length_b   1.000
_cell.length_c   1.000
_cell.angle_alpha   90.00
_cell.angle_beta   90.00
_cell.angle_gamma   90.00
#
_symmetry.space_group_name_H-M   'P 1'
#
loop_
_entity.id
_entity.type
_entity.pdbx_description
1 polymer ?
#
loop_
_entity_poly.entity_id
_entity_poly.type
_entity_poly.pdbx_seq_one_letter_code
_entity_poly.pdbx_strand_id
1 'polypeptide(L)'
;PKKELINIKGISEAKADKILTEAAKLVPMGFTTATEFHQRRSEIIQITTGSKELDKLLQGGIETGSITEMFGEFRTGKTQICHTLAVTCQLPIDRGGGEGKAMYIDTEGTFRPERLLAVA
;
A
#
# COMPACT_ATOMS: atom_id res chain seq x y z
N PRO A 1 19.03 5.87 -2.11
CA PRO A 1 20.06 6.81 -1.60
C PRO A 1 21.20 7.00 -2.62
N LYS A 2 21.91 8.14 -2.65
CA LYS A 2 23.02 8.36 -3.63
C LYS A 2 24.05 7.23 -3.61
N LYS A 3 24.44 6.76 -2.40
CA LYS A 3 25.38 5.66 -2.20
C LYS A 3 24.98 4.37 -2.91
N GLU A 4 23.69 4.01 -2.88
CA GLU A 4 23.19 2.80 -3.53
C GLU A 4 23.24 2.92 -5.06
N LEU A 5 22.99 4.11 -5.61
CA LEU A 5 23.11 4.35 -7.06
C LEU A 5 24.55 4.18 -7.54
N ILE A 6 25.54 4.63 -6.77
CA ILE A 6 26.96 4.52 -7.11
C ILE A 6 27.43 3.06 -7.07
N ASN A 7 26.82 2.22 -6.22
CA ASN A 7 27.14 0.79 -6.17
C ASN A 7 26.68 0.03 -7.44
N ILE A 8 25.85 0.64 -8.29
CA ILE A 8 25.42 0.06 -9.55
C ILE A 8 26.53 0.22 -10.59
N LYS A 9 27.07 -0.91 -11.06
CA LYS A 9 28.13 -0.93 -12.08
C LYS A 9 27.69 -0.11 -13.31
N GLY A 10 28.51 0.88 -13.69
CA GLY A 10 28.22 1.77 -14.82
C GLY A 10 27.50 3.07 -14.47
N ILE A 11 27.24 3.33 -13.18
CA ILE A 11 26.77 4.63 -12.69
C ILE A 11 27.92 5.36 -12.01
N SER A 12 28.42 6.42 -12.63
CA SER A 12 29.36 7.33 -12.01
C SER A 12 28.66 8.27 -11.01
N GLU A 13 29.43 8.87 -10.12
CA GLU A 13 28.91 9.85 -9.16
C GLU A 13 28.16 11.01 -9.84
N ALA A 14 28.76 11.60 -10.88
CA ALA A 14 28.14 12.67 -11.65
C ALA A 14 26.83 12.22 -12.33
N LYS A 15 26.71 10.94 -12.72
CA LYS A 15 25.48 10.39 -13.29
C LYS A 15 24.42 10.18 -12.20
N ALA A 16 24.81 9.71 -11.02
CA ALA A 16 23.90 9.60 -9.88
C ALA A 16 23.31 10.96 -9.47
N ASP A 17 24.13 12.01 -9.44
CA ASP A 17 23.67 13.38 -9.13
C ASP A 17 22.67 13.90 -10.17
N LYS A 18 22.93 13.67 -11.46
CA LYS A 18 21.98 14.02 -12.52
C LYS A 18 20.65 13.28 -12.37
N ILE A 19 20.69 11.97 -12.11
CA ILE A 19 19.47 11.16 -11.89
C ILE A 19 18.66 11.70 -10.72
N LEU A 20 19.30 11.99 -9.58
CA LEU A 20 18.63 12.52 -8.40
C LEU A 20 18.04 13.90 -8.66
N THR A 21 18.77 14.76 -9.36
CA THR A 21 18.30 16.12 -9.71
C THR A 21 17.07 16.07 -10.60
N GLU A 22 17.06 15.22 -11.63
CA GLU A 22 15.88 15.09 -12.51
C GLU A 22 14.69 14.44 -11.77
N ALA A 23 14.92 13.44 -10.91
CA ALA A 23 13.86 12.83 -10.11
C ALA A 23 13.21 13.84 -9.14
N ALA A 24 14.02 14.71 -8.52
CA ALA A 24 13.55 15.73 -7.57
C ALA A 24 12.70 16.83 -8.24
N LYS A 25 12.74 16.99 -9.57
CA LYS A 25 11.84 17.91 -10.30
C LYS A 25 10.44 17.35 -10.45
N LEU A 26 10.28 16.03 -10.40
CA LEU A 26 9.01 15.33 -10.64
C LEU A 26 8.31 14.97 -9.33
N VAL A 27 9.07 14.75 -8.27
CA VAL A 27 8.55 14.35 -6.95
C VAL A 27 8.75 15.50 -5.97
N PRO A 28 7.69 15.92 -5.24
CA PRO A 28 7.80 17.01 -4.27
C PRO A 28 8.71 16.59 -3.10
N MET A 29 9.95 17.07 -3.14
CA MET A 29 10.97 16.87 -2.11
C MET A 29 11.23 18.22 -1.43
N GLY A 30 10.87 18.39 -0.17
CA GLY A 30 11.09 19.66 0.54
C GLY A 30 10.15 19.88 1.73
N PHE A 31 10.18 21.10 2.26
CA PHE A 31 9.31 21.52 3.35
C PHE A 31 7.92 21.90 2.84
N THR A 32 6.90 21.65 3.66
CA THR A 32 5.50 22.03 3.43
C THR A 32 4.87 22.35 4.78
N THR A 33 3.76 23.07 4.78
CA THR A 33 3.06 23.39 6.03
C THR A 33 2.31 22.16 6.56
N ALA A 34 2.07 22.12 7.87
CA ALA A 34 1.28 21.05 8.48
C ALA A 34 -0.16 20.99 7.92
N THR A 35 -0.75 22.15 7.60
CA THR A 35 -2.09 22.25 7.01
C THR A 35 -2.16 21.62 5.62
N GLU A 36 -1.20 21.93 4.75
CA GLU A 36 -1.11 21.31 3.42
C GLU A 36 -0.90 19.80 3.51
N PHE A 37 -0.04 19.36 4.43
CA PHE A 37 0.19 17.93 4.65
C PHE A 37 -1.07 17.22 5.15
N HIS A 38 -1.81 17.82 6.08
CA HIS A 38 -3.07 17.28 6.55
C HIS A 38 -4.12 17.16 5.44
N GLN A 39 -4.24 18.18 4.59
CA GLN A 39 -5.13 18.16 3.44
C GLN A 39 -4.77 17.03 2.45
N ARG A 40 -3.48 16.81 2.18
CA ARG A 40 -3.07 15.67 1.32
C ARG A 40 -3.41 14.31 1.94
N ARG A 41 -3.37 14.21 3.27
CA ARG A 41 -3.71 12.96 3.97
C ARG A 41 -5.20 12.62 3.89
N SER A 42 -6.09 13.59 3.74
CA SER A 42 -7.53 13.31 3.59
C SER A 42 -7.89 12.73 2.21
N GLU A 43 -6.96 12.80 1.25
CA GLU A 43 -7.09 12.23 -0.09
C GLU A 43 -6.51 10.80 -0.18
N ILE A 44 -5.98 10.25 0.92
CA ILE A 44 -5.41 8.90 0.92
C ILE A 44 -6.51 7.85 0.70
N ILE A 45 -6.26 6.95 -0.24
CA ILE A 45 -7.14 5.82 -0.51
C ILE A 45 -7.10 4.85 0.69
N GLN A 46 -8.28 4.45 1.15
CA GLN A 46 -8.49 3.44 2.18
C GLN A 46 -9.24 2.25 1.57
N ILE A 47 -8.68 1.05 1.67
CA ILE A 47 -9.28 -0.16 1.11
C ILE A 47 -10.22 -0.78 2.14
N THR A 48 -11.48 -0.99 1.78
CA THR A 48 -12.47 -1.66 2.64
C THR A 48 -12.02 -3.07 2.98
N THR A 49 -12.21 -3.45 4.25
CA THR A 49 -12.01 -4.82 4.73
C THR A 49 -13.17 -5.74 4.38
N GLY A 50 -14.25 -5.21 3.77
CA GLY A 50 -15.52 -5.89 3.55
C GLY A 50 -16.42 -5.95 4.80
N SER A 51 -15.93 -5.48 5.95
CA SER A 51 -16.69 -5.42 7.20
C SER A 51 -16.89 -3.98 7.66
N LYS A 52 -18.15 -3.56 7.77
CA LYS A 52 -18.52 -2.21 8.23
C LYS A 52 -17.97 -1.90 9.62
N GLU A 53 -17.95 -2.88 10.53
CA GLU A 53 -17.48 -2.68 11.89
C GLU A 53 -15.96 -2.52 11.96
N LEU A 54 -15.22 -3.28 11.14
CA LEU A 54 -13.77 -3.16 11.08
C LEU A 54 -13.36 -1.88 10.36
N ASP A 55 -14.04 -1.52 9.28
CA ASP A 55 -13.82 -0.23 8.60
C ASP A 55 -14.12 0.94 9.52
N LYS A 56 -15.18 0.86 10.33
CA LYS A 56 -15.48 1.88 11.36
C LYS A 56 -14.38 1.98 12.42
N LEU A 57 -13.85 0.85 12.89
CA LEU A 57 -12.72 0.83 13.83
C LEU A 57 -11.47 1.49 13.23
N LEU A 58 -11.21 1.24 11.95
CA LEU A 58 -10.09 1.79 11.19
C LEU A 58 -10.36 3.21 10.63
N GLN A 59 -11.55 3.76 10.86
CA GLN A 59 -12.00 5.05 10.32
C GLN A 59 -11.94 5.13 8.78
N GLY A 60 -12.30 4.04 8.12
CA GLY A 60 -12.51 3.94 6.67
C GLY A 60 -12.07 2.60 6.08
N GLY A 61 -10.90 2.10 6.48
CA GLY A 61 -10.34 0.85 5.95
C GLY A 61 -8.82 0.81 6.11
N ILE A 62 -8.15 -0.02 5.30
CA ILE A 62 -6.70 -0.15 5.29
C ILE A 62 -6.09 1.02 4.51
N GLU A 63 -5.31 1.88 5.18
CA GLU A 63 -4.69 3.09 4.62
C GLU A 63 -3.52 2.77 3.66
N THR A 64 -3.56 3.30 2.44
CA THR A 64 -2.43 3.22 1.49
C THR A 64 -1.26 4.12 1.89
N GLY A 65 -0.05 3.76 1.47
CA GLY A 65 1.17 4.51 1.84
C GLY A 65 1.63 4.26 3.30
N SER A 66 1.02 3.29 3.99
CA SER A 66 1.35 2.87 5.35
C SER A 66 1.51 1.35 5.45
N ILE A 67 2.04 0.86 6.57
CA ILE A 67 2.08 -0.57 6.91
C ILE A 67 1.03 -0.82 8.00
N THR A 68 0.12 -1.76 7.75
CA THR A 68 -0.83 -2.27 8.74
C THR A 68 -0.46 -3.70 9.12
N GLU A 69 -0.19 -3.94 10.40
CA GLU A 69 0.14 -5.26 10.93
C GLU A 69 -1.08 -5.91 11.60
N MET A 70 -1.39 -7.15 11.23
CA MET A 70 -2.40 -7.99 11.89
C MET A 70 -1.73 -9.19 12.52
N PHE A 71 -1.79 -9.30 13.86
CA PHE A 71 -1.22 -10.40 14.62
C PHE A 71 -2.27 -11.12 15.46
N GLY A 72 -1.98 -12.36 15.88
CA GLY A 72 -2.86 -13.19 16.69
C GLY A 72 -2.67 -14.69 16.41
N GLU A 73 -3.36 -15.54 17.16
CA GLU A 73 -3.24 -17.01 17.05
C GLU A 73 -3.73 -17.58 15.70
N PHE A 74 -3.43 -18.85 15.42
CA PHE A 74 -4.01 -19.53 14.26
C PHE A 74 -5.56 -19.48 14.32
N ARG A 75 -6.21 -19.37 13.17
CA ARG A 75 -7.69 -19.24 13.03
C ARG A 75 -8.33 -17.97 13.60
N THR A 76 -7.56 -16.91 13.87
CA THR A 76 -8.11 -15.59 14.25
C THR A 76 -8.53 -14.70 13.08
N GLY A 77 -8.56 -15.22 11.85
CA GLY A 77 -9.07 -14.49 10.68
C GLY A 77 -8.05 -13.69 9.86
N LYS A 78 -6.77 -13.64 10.27
CA LYS A 78 -5.70 -12.91 9.53
C LYS A 78 -5.68 -13.24 8.03
N THR A 79 -5.54 -14.53 7.70
CA THR A 79 -5.52 -15.00 6.31
C THR A 79 -6.83 -14.73 5.57
N GLN A 80 -7.98 -14.74 6.26
CA GLN A 80 -9.26 -14.40 5.63
C GLN A 80 -9.29 -12.92 5.23
N ILE A 81 -8.82 -12.03 6.09
CA ILE A 81 -8.74 -10.60 5.78
C ILE A 81 -7.81 -10.36 4.59
N CYS A 82 -6.63 -11.01 4.55
CA CYS A 82 -5.72 -10.88 3.41
C CYS A 82 -6.36 -11.33 2.08
N HIS A 83 -7.11 -12.44 2.08
CA HIS A 83 -7.83 -12.89 0.89
C HIS A 83 -8.91 -11.89 0.46
N THR A 84 -9.68 -11.34 1.40
CA THR A 84 -10.69 -10.30 1.11
C THR A 84 -10.05 -9.06 0.52
N LEU A 85 -8.96 -8.56 1.11
CA LEU A 85 -8.23 -7.39 0.63
C LEU A 85 -7.64 -7.59 -0.77
N ALA A 86 -7.22 -8.82 -1.11
CA ALA A 86 -6.73 -9.14 -2.45
C ALA A 86 -7.82 -9.00 -3.54
N VAL A 87 -9.10 -9.01 -3.15
CA VAL A 87 -10.24 -8.77 -4.05
C VAL A 87 -10.72 -7.32 -3.92
N THR A 88 -10.95 -6.81 -2.71
CA THR A 88 -11.51 -5.47 -2.52
C THR A 88 -10.59 -4.36 -3.02
N CYS A 89 -9.27 -4.56 -3.05
CA CYS A 89 -8.36 -3.59 -3.65
C CYS A 89 -8.61 -3.35 -5.15
N GLN A 90 -9.24 -4.31 -5.84
CA GLN A 90 -9.56 -4.24 -7.27
C GLN A 90 -10.86 -3.47 -7.55
N LEU A 91 -11.67 -3.22 -6.52
CA LEU A 91 -12.92 -2.47 -6.68
C LEU A 91 -12.64 -1.00 -7.07
N PRO A 92 -13.60 -0.35 -7.72
CA PRO A 92 -13.63 1.10 -7.88
C PRO A 92 -13.50 1.85 -6.55
N ILE A 93 -12.93 3.06 -6.59
CA ILE A 93 -12.72 3.90 -5.39
C ILE A 93 -14.05 4.25 -4.71
N ASP A 94 -15.10 4.51 -5.47
CA ASP A 94 -16.45 4.81 -4.96
C ASP A 94 -17.12 3.62 -4.25
N ARG A 95 -16.54 2.42 -4.38
CA ARG A 95 -16.93 1.19 -3.67
C ARG A 95 -15.94 0.79 -2.57
N GLY A 96 -15.03 1.69 -2.17
CA GLY A 96 -14.04 1.45 -1.13
C GLY A 96 -12.85 0.60 -1.59
N GLY A 97 -12.63 0.47 -2.90
CA GLY A 97 -11.44 -0.17 -3.45
C GLY A 97 -10.34 0.83 -3.81
N GLY A 98 -9.32 0.35 -4.52
CA GLY A 98 -8.18 1.14 -4.96
C GLY A 98 -7.87 1.00 -6.45
N GLU A 99 -8.76 0.37 -7.22
CA GLU A 99 -8.59 0.11 -8.66
C GLU A 99 -7.25 -0.58 -9.01
N GLY A 100 -6.72 -1.34 -8.05
CA GLY A 100 -5.36 -1.87 -8.08
C GLY A 100 -5.30 -3.38 -8.12
N LYS A 101 -4.14 -3.91 -8.51
CA LYS A 101 -3.83 -5.34 -8.39
C LYS A 101 -3.25 -5.64 -7.01
N ALA A 102 -3.42 -6.87 -6.53
CA ALA A 102 -2.78 -7.36 -5.30
C ALA A 102 -1.51 -8.16 -5.59
N MET A 103 -0.49 -8.01 -4.75
CA MET A 103 0.65 -8.91 -4.66
C MET A 103 0.56 -9.67 -3.33
N TYR A 104 0.42 -10.99 -3.40
CA TYR A 104 0.30 -11.85 -2.22
C TYR A 104 1.58 -12.68 -2.05
N ILE A 105 2.27 -12.49 -0.93
CA ILE A 105 3.46 -13.28 -0.57
C ILE A 105 3.04 -14.26 0.53
N ASP A 106 3.06 -15.55 0.21
CA ASP A 106 2.67 -16.62 1.12
C ASP A 106 3.90 -17.42 1.57
N THR A 107 4.13 -17.47 2.87
CA THR A 107 5.27 -18.15 3.49
C THR A 107 4.91 -19.52 4.08
N GLU A 108 3.61 -19.84 4.16
CA GLU A 108 3.11 -21.04 4.87
C GLU A 108 2.23 -21.94 3.99
N GLY A 109 2.02 -21.57 2.72
CA GLY A 109 1.16 -22.33 1.80
C GLY A 109 -0.32 -22.27 2.22
N THR A 110 -0.76 -21.13 2.75
CA THR A 110 -2.14 -20.89 3.22
C THR A 110 -3.03 -20.25 2.16
N PHE A 111 -2.48 -19.79 1.04
CA PHE A 111 -3.23 -19.19 -0.05
C PHE A 111 -4.15 -20.22 -0.74
N ARG A 112 -5.43 -19.89 -0.90
CA ARG A 112 -6.42 -20.78 -1.53
C ARG A 112 -7.23 -19.98 -2.56
N PRO A 113 -6.99 -20.14 -3.87
CA PRO A 113 -7.68 -19.38 -4.93
C PRO A 113 -9.21 -19.47 -4.84
N GLU A 114 -9.73 -20.61 -4.38
CA GLU A 114 -11.17 -20.85 -4.22
C GLU A 114 -11.80 -19.88 -3.21
N ARG A 115 -11.01 -19.38 -2.24
CA ARG A 115 -11.46 -18.36 -1.28
C ARG A 115 -11.64 -16.99 -1.93
N LEU A 116 -10.87 -16.65 -2.97
CA LEU A 116 -11.04 -15.37 -3.70
C LEU A 116 -12.30 -15.41 -4.56
N LEU A 117 -12.57 -16.54 -5.23
CA LEU A 117 -13.75 -16.72 -6.06
C LEU A 117 -15.06 -16.52 -5.30
N ALA A 118 -15.08 -16.83 -4.00
CA ALA A 118 -16.25 -16.62 -3.16
C ALA A 118 -16.45 -15.15 -2.72
N VAL A 119 -15.42 -14.31 -2.87
CA VAL A 119 -15.43 -12.89 -2.50
C VAL A 119 -15.61 -11.98 -3.72
N ALA A 120 -15.11 -12.40 -4.89
CA ALA A 120 -15.21 -11.70 -6.17
C ALA A 120 -16.64 -11.66 -6.71
#